data_AF-A0AA35LA32-F1
#
_entry.id   AF-A0AA35LA32-F1
#
_cell.length_a   1.000
_cell.length_b   1.000
_cell.length_c   1.000
_cell.angle_alpha   90.00
_cell.angle_beta   90.00
_cell.angle_gamma   90.00
#
_symmetry.space_group_name_H-M   'P 1'
#
loop_
_entity.id
_entity.type
_entity.pdbx_description
1 polymer ?
#
loop_
_entity_poly.entity_id
_entity_poly.type
_entity_poly.pdbx_seq_one_letter_code
_entity_poly.pdbx_strand_id
1 'polypeptide(L)'
;MSKEMKELQKGWHSVMETVHSNPHVVAFMNSRVGQYLDDHPFVALSMLVFIAASAIPVAFFLVFVVATTVIACIGVIVMEGFVISLGGLTLLCVLGGLGMLSLAVSGVLSVCYMSLTTLLSYWPTPDSLSKKEIANGSRFLPSNPPALDQDDANKKTE
;
A
#
# COMPACT_ATOMS: atom_id res chain seq x y z
N MET A 1 4.67 26.30 -67.34
CA MET A 1 5.60 25.28 -66.82
C MET A 1 7.01 25.82 -66.50
N SER A 2 7.55 26.82 -67.21
CA SER A 2 8.96 27.25 -67.09
C SER A 2 9.32 28.16 -65.89
N LYS A 3 8.35 28.85 -65.28
CA LYS A 3 8.60 29.76 -64.14
C LYS A 3 8.85 28.99 -62.83
N GLU A 4 8.01 28.00 -62.53
CA GLU A 4 8.14 27.12 -61.35
C GLU A 4 9.49 26.38 -61.33
N MET A 5 9.94 25.89 -62.50
CA MET A 5 11.23 25.20 -62.63
C MET A 5 12.42 26.14 -62.36
N LYS A 6 12.32 27.41 -62.78
CA LYS A 6 13.34 28.43 -62.51
C LYS A 6 13.39 28.81 -61.04
N GLU A 7 12.24 28.90 -60.36
CA GLU A 7 12.17 29.18 -58.93
C GLU A 7 12.76 28.02 -58.10
N LEU A 8 12.44 26.78 -58.46
CA LEU A 8 13.06 25.61 -57.84
C LEU A 8 14.58 25.57 -58.07
N GLN A 9 15.04 25.87 -59.29
CA GLN A 9 16.47 25.93 -59.58
C GLN A 9 17.18 27.03 -58.77
N LYS A 10 16.53 28.19 -58.59
CA LYS A 10 17.05 29.29 -57.78
C LYS A 10 17.09 28.94 -56.29
N GLY A 11 16.06 28.26 -55.79
CA GLY A 11 16.01 27.70 -54.44
C GLY A 11 17.11 26.65 -54.22
N TRP A 12 17.31 25.74 -55.16
CA TRP A 12 18.38 24.74 -55.12
C TRP A 12 19.77 25.37 -55.10
N HIS A 13 20.01 26.40 -55.92
CA HIS A 13 21.28 27.09 -55.93
C HIS A 13 21.55 27.80 -54.59
N SER A 14 20.53 28.44 -54.02
CA SER A 14 20.62 29.08 -52.71
C SER A 14 20.91 28.09 -51.58
N VAL A 15 20.24 26.92 -51.60
CA VAL A 15 20.49 25.84 -50.63
C VAL A 15 21.89 25.25 -50.80
N MET A 16 22.34 25.03 -52.03
CA MET A 16 23.69 24.52 -52.33
C MET A 16 24.77 25.49 -51.81
N GLU A 17 24.58 26.79 -52.03
CA GLU A 17 25.49 27.84 -51.56
C GLU A 17 25.51 27.90 -50.02
N THR A 18 24.35 27.73 -49.39
CA THR A 18 24.22 27.68 -47.91
C THR A 18 24.90 26.46 -47.31
N VAL A 19 24.84 25.30 -47.97
CA VAL A 19 25.51 24.06 -47.53
C VAL A 19 27.03 24.17 -47.70
N HIS A 20 27.49 24.77 -48.79
CA HIS A 20 28.93 24.94 -49.05
C HIS A 20 29.59 26.01 -48.17
N SER A 21 28.85 27.04 -47.79
CA SER A 21 29.30 28.10 -46.87
C SER A 21 29.29 27.63 -45.40
N ASN A 22 28.66 26.49 -45.09
CA ASN A 22 28.52 26.05 -43.71
C ASN A 22 29.83 25.42 -43.20
N PRO A 23 30.47 25.98 -42.16
CA PRO A 23 31.78 25.51 -41.69
C PRO A 23 31.74 24.07 -41.18
N HIS A 24 30.58 23.59 -40.71
CA HIS A 24 30.39 22.20 -40.27
C HIS A 24 30.47 21.18 -41.42
N VAL A 25 29.99 21.54 -42.61
CA VAL A 25 30.00 20.64 -43.78
C VAL A 25 31.41 20.58 -44.38
N VAL A 26 32.09 21.73 -44.41
CA VAL A 26 33.49 21.84 -44.85
C VAL A 26 34.45 21.09 -43.92
N ALA A 27 34.19 21.10 -42.61
CA ALA A 27 34.94 20.32 -41.63
C ALA A 27 34.71 18.81 -41.78
N PHE A 28 33.51 18.38 -42.17
CA PHE A 28 33.21 16.97 -42.43
C PHE A 28 33.85 16.47 -43.74
N MET A 29 33.87 17.31 -44.77
CA MET A 29 34.57 17.05 -46.05
C MET A 29 36.08 16.97 -45.87
N ASN A 30 36.66 17.80 -44.98
CA ASN A 30 38.08 17.71 -44.59
C ASN A 30 38.38 16.59 -43.58
N SER A 31 37.38 15.87 -43.09
CA SER A 31 37.60 14.72 -42.22
C SER A 31 38.11 13.52 -43.01
N ARG A 32 38.75 12.58 -42.31
CA ARG A 32 39.26 11.33 -42.90
C ARG A 32 38.20 10.56 -43.68
N VAL A 33 36.92 10.67 -43.29
CA VAL A 33 35.79 10.04 -43.97
C VAL A 33 35.41 10.80 -45.24
N GLY A 34 35.41 12.14 -45.20
CA GLY A 34 35.16 12.99 -46.36
C GLY A 34 36.23 12.82 -47.44
N GLN A 35 37.51 12.83 -47.05
CA GLN A 35 38.63 12.61 -47.96
C GLN A 35 38.64 11.20 -48.56
N TYR A 36 38.25 10.17 -47.80
CA TYR A 36 38.16 8.78 -48.29
C TYR A 36 36.97 8.55 -49.24
N LEU A 37 35.89 9.32 -49.07
CA LEU A 37 34.77 9.33 -50.02
C LEU A 37 35.11 10.10 -51.31
N ASP A 38 35.94 11.15 -51.20
CA ASP A 38 36.35 11.98 -52.34
C ASP A 38 37.42 11.29 -53.22
N ASP A 39 38.41 10.64 -52.61
CA ASP A 39 39.47 9.91 -53.33
C ASP A 39 38.96 8.65 -54.08
N HIS A 40 37.87 8.04 -53.59
CA HIS A 40 37.33 6.79 -54.13
C HIS A 40 35.80 6.82 -54.31
N PRO A 41 35.30 7.37 -55.44
CA PRO A 41 33.87 7.51 -55.71
C PRO A 41 33.12 6.18 -55.72
N PHE A 42 33.78 5.07 -56.07
CA PHE A 42 33.18 3.73 -56.04
C PHE A 42 32.93 3.23 -54.61
N VAL A 43 33.84 3.53 -53.67
CA VAL A 43 33.71 3.13 -52.27
C VAL A 43 32.58 3.93 -51.61
N ALA A 44 32.54 5.24 -51.86
CA ALA A 44 31.44 6.11 -51.43
C ALA A 44 30.08 5.61 -51.92
N LEU A 45 29.98 5.29 -53.22
CA LEU A 45 28.76 4.76 -53.83
C LEU A 45 28.35 3.42 -53.20
N SER A 46 29.33 2.53 -52.94
CA SER A 46 29.06 1.24 -52.31
C SER A 46 28.54 1.36 -50.87
N MET A 47 29.13 2.26 -50.06
CA MET A 47 28.63 2.55 -48.71
C MET A 47 27.24 3.18 -48.74
N LEU A 48 26.98 4.11 -49.67
CA LEU A 48 25.67 4.73 -49.82
C LEU A 48 24.60 3.69 -50.16
N VAL A 49 24.87 2.81 -51.13
CA VAL A 49 23.95 1.73 -51.49
C VAL A 49 23.80 0.73 -50.36
N PHE A 50 24.87 0.40 -49.64
CA PHE A 50 24.81 -0.49 -48.48
C PHE A 50 23.95 0.09 -47.36
N ILE A 51 24.15 1.36 -47.00
CA ILE A 51 23.33 2.07 -46.01
C ILE A 51 21.88 2.15 -46.49
N ALA A 52 21.63 2.49 -47.76
CA ALA A 52 20.28 2.56 -48.30
C ALA A 52 19.59 1.17 -48.29
N ALA A 53 20.32 0.12 -48.67
CA ALA A 53 19.81 -1.25 -48.70
C ALA A 53 19.63 -1.86 -47.30
N SER A 54 20.48 -1.49 -46.34
CA SER A 54 20.40 -1.99 -44.95
C SER A 54 19.48 -1.16 -44.07
N ALA A 55 19.24 0.12 -44.39
CA ALA A 55 18.45 1.02 -43.57
C ALA A 55 17.03 0.48 -43.34
N ILE A 56 16.39 -0.05 -44.38
CA ILE A 56 15.04 -0.63 -44.29
C ILE A 56 15.02 -1.84 -43.33
N PRO A 57 15.80 -2.92 -43.56
CA PRO A 57 15.77 -4.07 -42.66
C PRO A 57 16.24 -3.73 -41.23
N VAL A 58 17.21 -2.82 -41.06
CA VAL A 58 17.67 -2.39 -39.73
C VAL A 58 16.59 -1.59 -39.00
N ALA A 59 15.91 -0.65 -39.68
CA ALA A 59 14.83 0.13 -39.08
C ALA A 59 13.66 -0.77 -38.64
N PHE A 60 13.25 -1.70 -39.50
CA PHE A 60 12.20 -2.67 -39.15
C PHE A 60 12.59 -3.55 -37.95
N PHE A 61 13.83 -4.04 -37.92
CA PHE A 61 14.33 -4.82 -36.80
C PHE A 61 14.33 -4.02 -35.49
N LEU A 62 14.79 -2.77 -35.55
CA LEU A 62 14.86 -1.91 -34.37
C LEU A 62 13.46 -1.59 -33.84
N VAL A 63 12.50 -1.29 -34.71
CA VAL A 63 11.09 -1.10 -34.32
C VAL A 63 10.53 -2.37 -33.67
N PHE A 64 10.80 -3.54 -34.26
CA PHE A 64 10.37 -4.82 -33.70
C PHE A 64 10.94 -5.05 -32.31
N VAL A 65 12.26 -4.88 -32.12
CA VAL A 65 12.92 -5.06 -30.82
C VAL A 65 12.35 -4.12 -29.77
N VAL A 66 12.15 -2.84 -30.11
CA VAL A 66 11.56 -1.86 -29.19
C VAL A 66 10.13 -2.25 -28.84
N ALA A 67 9.31 -2.61 -29.82
CA ALA A 67 7.94 -3.04 -29.60
C ALA A 67 7.87 -4.30 -28.71
N THR A 68 8.67 -5.32 -29.00
CA THR A 68 8.76 -6.55 -28.21
C THR A 68 9.23 -6.25 -26.78
N THR A 69 10.20 -5.35 -26.61
CA THR A 69 10.68 -4.96 -25.28
C THR A 69 9.58 -4.26 -24.48
N VAL A 70 8.83 -3.33 -25.09
CA VAL A 70 7.70 -2.66 -24.44
C VAL A 70 6.63 -3.66 -24.04
N ILE A 71 6.24 -4.56 -24.94
CA ILE A 71 5.26 -5.62 -24.66
C ILE A 71 5.74 -6.51 -23.51
N ALA A 72 7.01 -6.91 -23.52
CA ALA A 72 7.60 -7.73 -22.45
C ALA A 72 7.59 -7.00 -21.11
N CYS A 73 7.96 -5.72 -21.06
CA CYS A 73 7.92 -4.90 -19.85
C CYS A 73 6.50 -4.81 -19.27
N ILE A 74 5.49 -4.55 -20.11
CA ILE A 74 4.09 -4.52 -19.68
C ILE A 74 3.69 -5.89 -19.12
N GLY A 75 4.07 -6.97 -19.80
CA GLY A 75 3.80 -8.34 -19.35
C GLY A 75 4.40 -8.64 -17.97
N VAL A 76 5.66 -8.24 -17.72
CA VAL A 76 6.32 -8.42 -16.43
C VAL A 76 5.60 -7.62 -15.33
N ILE A 77 5.28 -6.35 -15.58
CA ILE A 77 4.58 -5.50 -14.60
C ILE A 77 3.22 -6.10 -14.24
N VAL A 78 2.47 -6.60 -15.22
CA VAL A 78 1.17 -7.26 -14.96
C VAL A 78 1.34 -8.54 -14.16
N MET A 79 2.30 -9.39 -14.51
CA MET A 79 2.55 -10.66 -13.80
C MET A 79 3.05 -10.42 -12.36
N GLU A 80 3.99 -9.50 -12.18
CA GLU A 80 4.50 -9.12 -10.87
C GLU A 80 3.38 -8.52 -10.01
N GLY A 81 2.60 -7.58 -10.58
CA GLY A 81 1.44 -7.00 -9.90
C GLY A 81 0.41 -8.06 -9.48
N PHE A 82 0.15 -9.04 -10.33
CA PHE A 82 -0.74 -10.16 -10.00
C PHE A 82 -0.21 -11.02 -8.85
N VAL A 83 1.07 -11.41 -8.90
CA VAL A 83 1.71 -12.20 -7.83
C VAL A 83 1.74 -11.44 -6.51
N ILE A 84 2.10 -10.16 -6.54
CA ILE A 84 2.09 -9.30 -5.35
C ILE A 84 0.68 -9.16 -4.80
N SER A 85 -0.33 -8.97 -5.65
CA SER A 85 -1.72 -8.84 -5.21
C SER A 85 -2.25 -10.12 -4.56
N LEU A 86 -1.96 -11.29 -5.14
CA LEU A 86 -2.29 -12.58 -4.52
C LEU A 86 -1.57 -12.79 -3.19
N GLY A 87 -0.28 -12.46 -3.13
CA GLY A 87 0.50 -12.50 -1.90
C GLY A 87 -0.06 -11.55 -0.84
N GLY A 88 -0.37 -10.32 -1.22
CA GLY A 88 -0.96 -9.30 -0.35
C GLY A 88 -2.34 -9.69 0.16
N LEU A 89 -3.22 -10.22 -0.70
CA LEU A 89 -4.53 -10.74 -0.32
C LEU A 89 -4.40 -11.91 0.67
N THR A 90 -3.46 -12.81 0.43
CA THR A 90 -3.19 -13.94 1.32
C THR A 90 -2.69 -13.47 2.68
N LEU A 91 -1.74 -12.54 2.71
CA LEU A 91 -1.22 -11.94 3.94
C LEU A 91 -2.31 -11.19 4.70
N LEU A 92 -3.10 -10.37 4.02
CA LEU A 92 -4.21 -9.62 4.61
C LEU A 92 -5.30 -10.55 5.13
N CYS A 93 -5.56 -11.65 4.43
CA CYS A 93 -6.47 -12.70 4.88
C CYS A 93 -5.95 -13.38 6.15
N VAL A 94 -4.67 -13.76 6.21
CA VAL A 94 -4.09 -14.38 7.40
C VAL A 94 -4.05 -13.41 8.58
N LEU A 95 -3.58 -12.17 8.38
CA LEU A 95 -3.54 -11.15 9.43
C LEU A 95 -4.95 -10.78 9.91
N GLY A 96 -5.88 -10.56 8.98
CA GLY A 96 -7.28 -10.26 9.28
C GLY A 96 -7.97 -11.42 9.99
N GLY A 97 -7.75 -12.66 9.54
CA GLY A 97 -8.27 -13.87 10.16
C GLY A 97 -7.74 -14.06 11.58
N LEU A 98 -6.43 -13.91 11.79
CA LEU A 98 -5.82 -13.95 13.12
C LEU A 98 -6.30 -12.80 14.01
N GLY A 99 -6.49 -11.60 13.46
CA GLY A 99 -7.03 -10.45 14.18
C GLY A 99 -8.48 -10.68 14.64
N MET A 100 -9.34 -11.12 13.72
CA MET A 100 -10.73 -11.46 14.03
C MET A 100 -10.82 -12.62 15.02
N LEU A 101 -10.00 -13.66 14.85
CA LEU A 101 -9.93 -14.78 15.77
C LEU A 101 -9.48 -14.32 17.16
N SER A 102 -8.44 -13.49 17.24
CA SER A 102 -7.95 -12.93 18.50
C SER A 102 -9.02 -12.07 19.17
N LEU A 103 -9.75 -11.26 18.40
CA LEU A 103 -10.83 -10.41 18.91
C LEU A 103 -12.01 -11.25 19.39
N ALA A 104 -12.36 -12.32 18.68
CA ALA A 104 -13.38 -13.27 19.09
C ALA A 104 -12.99 -13.99 20.40
N VAL A 105 -11.77 -14.53 20.48
CA VAL A 105 -11.28 -15.20 21.69
C VAL A 105 -11.23 -14.24 22.88
N SER A 106 -10.71 -13.02 22.67
CA SER A 106 -10.70 -11.97 23.70
C SER A 106 -12.11 -11.57 24.14
N GLY A 107 -13.04 -11.44 23.18
CA GLY A 107 -14.43 -11.13 23.47
C GLY A 107 -15.12 -12.23 24.28
N VAL A 108 -14.96 -13.49 23.89
CA VAL A 108 -15.51 -14.63 24.63
C VAL A 108 -14.92 -14.69 26.03
N LEU A 109 -13.60 -14.57 26.18
CA LEU A 109 -12.93 -14.53 27.48
C LEU A 109 -13.44 -13.39 28.36
N SER A 110 -13.66 -12.21 27.80
CA SER A 110 -14.20 -11.04 28.52
C SER A 110 -15.63 -11.28 29.01
N VAL A 111 -16.51 -11.81 28.15
CA VAL A 111 -17.88 -12.16 28.53
C VAL A 111 -17.89 -13.27 29.58
N CYS A 112 -17.09 -14.33 29.39
CA CYS A 112 -16.94 -15.39 30.37
C CYS A 112 -16.42 -14.87 31.71
N TYR A 113 -15.43 -13.97 31.70
CA TYR A 113 -14.92 -13.35 32.91
C TYR A 113 -16.01 -12.55 33.63
N MET A 114 -16.75 -11.68 32.92
CA MET A 114 -17.87 -10.95 33.52
C MET A 114 -18.95 -11.87 34.08
N SER A 115 -19.37 -12.90 33.33
CA SER A 115 -20.36 -13.87 33.78
C SER A 115 -19.88 -14.63 35.02
N LEU A 116 -18.63 -15.09 35.05
CA LEU A 116 -18.03 -15.76 36.20
C LEU A 116 -17.95 -14.84 37.41
N THR A 117 -17.48 -13.60 37.25
CA THR A 117 -17.46 -12.63 38.36
C THR A 117 -18.85 -12.32 38.89
N THR A 118 -19.87 -12.26 38.02
CA THR A 118 -21.27 -12.05 38.43
C THR A 118 -21.81 -13.28 39.17
N LEU A 119 -21.52 -14.49 38.68
CA LEU A 119 -21.91 -15.76 39.33
C LEU A 119 -21.19 -15.98 40.65
N LEU A 120 -19.92 -15.61 40.77
CA LEU A 120 -19.16 -15.65 42.03
C LEU A 120 -19.68 -14.61 43.03
N SER A 121 -20.06 -13.42 42.57
CA SER A 121 -20.73 -12.42 43.42
C SER A 121 -22.14 -12.86 43.83
N TYR A 122 -22.79 -13.72 43.05
CA TYR A 122 -24.09 -14.31 43.38
C TYR A 122 -23.97 -15.64 44.13
N TRP A 123 -22.77 -16.26 44.15
CA TRP A 123 -22.51 -17.43 44.97
C TRP A 123 -22.63 -16.96 46.42
N PRO A 124 -23.69 -17.37 47.13
CA PRO A 124 -24.01 -16.79 48.42
C PRO A 124 -22.84 -17.07 49.35
N THR A 125 -22.35 -16.05 50.04
CA THR A 125 -21.74 -16.30 51.34
C THR A 125 -22.72 -17.21 52.09
N PRO A 126 -22.32 -18.39 52.58
CA PRO A 126 -23.15 -19.20 53.45
C PRO A 126 -23.29 -18.51 54.83
N ASP A 127 -23.81 -17.28 54.85
CA ASP A 127 -24.09 -16.47 56.03
C ASP A 127 -25.53 -16.66 56.53
N SER A 128 -26.19 -17.74 56.11
CA SER A 128 -27.49 -18.14 56.68
C SER A 128 -27.37 -19.16 57.83
N LEU A 129 -26.16 -19.55 58.24
CA LEU A 129 -25.93 -20.50 59.33
C LEU A 129 -25.28 -19.90 60.60
N SER A 130 -25.17 -18.58 60.72
CA SER A 130 -24.77 -17.92 61.98
C SER A 130 -25.89 -17.06 62.60
N LYS A 131 -26.97 -16.77 61.87
CA LYS A 131 -28.12 -16.01 62.40
C LYS A 131 -29.19 -16.87 63.09
N LYS A 132 -28.97 -18.18 63.26
CA LYS A 132 -29.89 -19.08 63.97
C LYS A 132 -29.46 -19.42 65.40
N GLU A 133 -28.22 -19.09 65.80
CA GLU A 133 -27.74 -19.34 67.17
C GLU A 133 -28.13 -18.22 68.15
N ILE A 134 -28.22 -16.97 67.69
CA ILE A 134 -28.55 -15.82 68.56
C ILE A 134 -30.05 -15.72 68.87
N ALA A 135 -30.92 -16.36 68.08
CA ALA A 135 -32.37 -16.38 68.33
C ALA A 135 -32.84 -17.51 69.28
N ASN A 136 -31.97 -18.48 69.59
CA ASN A 136 -32.30 -19.63 70.45
C ASN A 136 -31.83 -19.45 71.91
N GLY A 137 -30.93 -18.50 72.18
CA GLY A 137 -30.39 -18.25 73.53
C GLY A 137 -31.30 -17.44 74.46
N SER A 138 -32.40 -16.86 73.98
CA SER A 138 -33.22 -15.89 74.72
C SER A 138 -34.62 -16.39 75.12
N ARG A 139 -34.88 -17.71 75.08
CA ARG A 139 -36.19 -18.29 75.40
C ARG A 139 -36.29 -19.13 76.67
N PHE A 140 -35.25 -19.19 77.50
CA PHE A 140 -35.27 -20.00 78.74
C PHE A 140 -34.92 -19.14 79.96
N LEU A 141 -35.88 -18.36 80.47
CA LEU A 141 -36.60 -18.68 81.71
C LEU A 141 -37.50 -17.51 82.15
N PRO A 142 -38.75 -17.80 82.58
CA PRO A 142 -39.64 -16.85 83.24
C PRO A 142 -39.52 -16.97 84.77
N SER A 143 -39.82 -15.90 85.52
CA SER A 143 -40.82 -15.89 86.62
C SER A 143 -40.67 -14.72 87.62
N ASN A 144 -41.67 -13.83 87.56
CA ASN A 144 -42.39 -13.10 88.63
C ASN A 144 -41.77 -11.90 89.42
N PRO A 145 -42.58 -10.85 89.71
CA PRO A 145 -42.35 -9.72 90.65
C PRO A 145 -42.90 -10.08 92.07
N PRO A 146 -43.10 -9.20 93.09
CA PRO A 146 -42.89 -7.74 93.27
C PRO A 146 -42.23 -7.33 94.63
N ALA A 147 -41.97 -6.01 94.84
CA ALA A 147 -42.03 -5.23 96.11
C ALA A 147 -41.09 -4.01 96.01
N LEU A 148 -41.60 -2.77 95.91
CA LEU A 148 -42.05 -1.82 96.95
C LEU A 148 -40.93 -0.87 97.41
N ASP A 149 -41.33 0.38 97.62
CA ASP A 149 -40.64 1.56 98.20
C ASP A 149 -39.78 2.41 97.23
N GLN A 150 -40.31 3.51 96.70
CA GLN A 150 -40.61 4.82 97.34
C GLN A 150 -39.34 5.67 97.49
N ASP A 151 -39.15 6.64 96.59
CA ASP A 151 -38.80 8.00 97.01
C ASP A 151 -39.26 9.02 95.95
N ASP A 152 -39.97 10.01 96.46
CA ASP A 152 -40.74 11.03 95.78
C ASP A 152 -40.07 12.35 96.15
N ALA A 153 -39.48 13.07 95.19
CA ALA A 153 -39.18 14.48 95.40
C ALA A 153 -38.86 15.23 94.08
N ASN A 154 -39.84 16.05 93.68
CA ASN A 154 -39.64 17.46 93.33
C ASN A 154 -39.02 17.73 91.92
N LYS A 155 -39.60 18.56 91.04
CA LYS A 155 -40.19 19.87 91.31
C LYS A 155 -40.98 20.37 90.08
N LYS A 156 -42.28 20.63 90.30
CA LYS A 156 -43.14 21.58 89.59
C LYS A 156 -42.47 22.97 89.68
N THR A 157 -42.44 23.85 88.69
CA THR A 157 -43.54 24.68 88.17
C THR A 157 -42.85 25.73 87.28
N GLU A 158 -43.31 25.91 86.05
CA GLU A 158 -43.81 27.17 85.46
C GLU A 158 -44.32 26.87 84.04
#